data_AF-A0A4S4K730-F1
#
_entry.id   AF-A0A4S4K730-F1
#
_cell.length_a   1.000
_cell.length_b   1.000
_cell.length_c   1.000
_cell.angle_alpha   90.00
_cell.angle_beta   90.00
_cell.angle_gamma   90.00
#
_symmetry.space_group_name_H-M   'P 1'
#
loop_
_entity.id
_entity.type
_entity.pdbx_description
1 polymer ?
#
loop_
_entity_poly.entity_id
_entity_poly.type
_entity_poly.pdbx_seq_one_letter_code
_entity_poly.pdbx_strand_id
1 'polypeptide(L)'
;MDHTHLGLQNLLYEKRHLEREIEKCRQFGSTYQDIPLHVLDEFFELAPEELRSDELRENEHQLMLNRLSFELAERQRLDAKRKELTQKKEELVKQSKAKAATMDNVKTQIDVLMKTASDVQKKVDDMVQTIPV
;
A
#
# COMPACT_ATOMS: atom_id res chain seq x y z
N MET A 1 -19.62 -70.80 -2.93
CA MET A 1 -18.32 -70.28 -3.39
C MET A 1 -18.27 -68.75 -3.20
N ASP A 2 -18.97 -68.23 -2.18
CA ASP A 2 -19.50 -66.85 -2.21
C ASP A 2 -18.95 -65.96 -1.10
N HIS A 3 -18.48 -66.53 0.01
CA HIS A 3 -18.02 -65.74 1.17
C HIS A 3 -16.65 -65.10 0.95
N THR A 4 -15.74 -65.79 0.25
CA THR A 4 -14.42 -65.25 -0.11
C THR A 4 -14.52 -64.16 -1.17
N HIS A 5 -15.40 -64.35 -2.16
CA HIS A 5 -15.67 -63.36 -3.20
C HIS A 5 -16.33 -62.09 -2.62
N LEU A 6 -17.32 -62.25 -1.72
CA LEU A 6 -17.93 -61.12 -1.01
C LEU A 6 -16.91 -60.38 -0.13
N GLY A 7 -16.04 -61.10 0.58
CA GLY A 7 -14.96 -60.51 1.36
C GLY A 7 -14.00 -59.67 0.51
N LEU A 8 -13.61 -60.19 -0.66
CA LEU A 8 -12.78 -59.44 -1.61
C LEU A 8 -13.48 -58.18 -2.13
N GLN A 9 -14.77 -58.26 -2.46
CA GLN A 9 -15.54 -57.10 -2.92
C GLN A 9 -15.64 -56.00 -1.84
N ASN A 10 -15.83 -56.36 -0.58
CA ASN A 10 -15.84 -55.41 0.53
C ASN A 10 -14.50 -54.68 0.67
N LEU A 11 -13.38 -55.41 0.61
CA LEU A 11 -12.04 -54.81 0.68
C LEU A 11 -11.75 -53.90 -0.52
N LEU A 12 -12.19 -54.28 -1.73
CA LEU A 12 -12.05 -53.43 -2.91
C LEU A 12 -12.88 -52.15 -2.80
N TYR A 13 -14.07 -52.22 -2.19
CA TYR A 13 -14.88 -51.04 -1.92
C TYR A 13 -14.21 -50.11 -0.91
N GLU A 14 -13.68 -50.66 0.18
CA GLU A 14 -12.98 -49.91 1.22
C GLU A 14 -11.71 -49.24 0.67
N LYS A 15 -10.89 -49.96 -0.10
CA LYS A 15 -9.73 -49.40 -0.80
C LYS A 15 -10.12 -48.20 -1.67
N ARG A 16 -11.16 -48.36 -2.50
CA ARG A 16 -11.64 -47.28 -3.37
C ARG A 16 -12.19 -46.10 -2.57
N HIS A 17 -12.85 -46.36 -1.45
CA HIS A 17 -13.32 -45.30 -0.55
C HIS A 17 -12.13 -44.52 0.01
N LEU A 18 -11.13 -45.20 0.56
CA LEU A 18 -9.94 -44.56 1.11
C LEU A 18 -9.17 -43.77 0.04
N GLU A 19 -9.03 -44.31 -1.17
CA GLU A 19 -8.40 -43.61 -2.30
C GLU A 19 -9.13 -42.31 -2.65
N ARG A 20 -10.48 -42.29 -2.64
CA ARG A 20 -11.26 -41.07 -2.87
C ARG A 20 -11.10 -40.05 -1.75
N GLU A 21 -11.08 -40.49 -0.50
CA GLU A 21 -10.88 -39.57 0.63
C GLU A 21 -9.46 -38.98 0.63
N ILE A 22 -8.44 -39.78 0.30
CA ILE A 22 -7.06 -39.29 0.12
C ILE A 22 -7.01 -38.23 -0.97
N GLU A 23 -7.65 -38.49 -2.11
CA GLU A 23 -7.67 -37.55 -3.23
C GLU A 23 -8.38 -36.24 -2.85
N LYS A 24 -9.51 -36.34 -2.15
CA LYS A 24 -10.23 -35.17 -1.61
C LYS A 24 -9.37 -34.35 -0.64
N CYS A 25 -8.59 -35.01 0.23
CA CYS A 25 -7.66 -34.32 1.12
C CYS A 25 -6.49 -33.67 0.37
N ARG A 26 -5.99 -34.29 -0.70
CA ARG A 26 -4.90 -33.74 -1.54
C ARG A 26 -5.33 -32.53 -2.36
N GLN A 27 -6.60 -32.49 -2.76
CA GLN A 27 -7.21 -31.36 -3.45
C GLN A 27 -7.47 -30.15 -2.54
N PHE A 28 -7.13 -30.23 -1.26
CA PHE A 28 -7.18 -29.10 -0.36
C PHE A 28 -6.17 -28.03 -0.79
N GLY A 29 -6.65 -27.03 -1.51
CA GLY A 29 -5.93 -25.78 -1.77
C GLY A 29 -6.11 -24.84 -0.60
N SER A 30 -5.02 -24.43 0.05
CA SER A 30 -5.05 -23.42 1.09
C SER A 30 -4.72 -22.05 0.51
N THR A 31 -5.35 -21.00 1.03
CA THR A 31 -5.19 -19.63 0.54
C THR A 31 -3.74 -19.16 0.50
N TYR A 32 -2.86 -19.69 1.36
CA TYR A 32 -1.45 -19.29 1.37
C TYR A 32 -0.70 -19.67 0.08
N GLN A 33 -1.18 -20.67 -0.67
CA GLN A 33 -0.55 -21.14 -1.91
C GLN A 33 -0.69 -20.11 -3.04
N ASP A 34 -1.69 -19.24 -2.98
CA ASP A 34 -1.97 -18.22 -3.99
C ASP A 34 -1.40 -16.83 -3.62
N ILE A 35 -0.76 -16.70 -2.46
CA ILE A 35 -0.21 -15.42 -2.02
C ILE A 35 1.10 -15.16 -2.77
N PRO A 36 1.25 -13.99 -3.43
CA PRO A 36 2.54 -13.61 -3.98
C PRO A 36 3.50 -13.35 -2.83
N LEU A 37 4.56 -14.16 -2.74
CA LEU A 37 5.63 -14.05 -1.76
C LEU A 37 6.91 -13.62 -2.47
N HIS A 38 7.78 -12.96 -1.73
CA HIS A 38 9.17 -12.78 -2.14
C HIS A 38 9.80 -14.14 -2.51
N VAL A 39 10.65 -14.13 -3.54
CA VAL A 39 11.42 -15.33 -3.90
C VAL A 39 12.39 -15.68 -2.78
N LEU A 40 12.87 -16.93 -2.76
CA LEU A 40 13.71 -17.40 -1.64
C LEU A 40 14.96 -16.55 -1.47
N ASP A 41 15.62 -16.17 -2.55
CA ASP A 41 16.84 -15.36 -2.50
C ASP A 41 16.57 -13.99 -1.86
N GLU A 42 15.53 -13.29 -2.31
CA GLU A 42 15.09 -12.01 -1.74
C GLU A 42 14.70 -12.14 -0.26
N PHE A 43 14.03 -13.24 0.12
CA PHE A 43 13.71 -13.50 1.52
C PHE A 43 14.99 -13.65 2.36
N PHE A 44 15.99 -14.41 1.90
CA PHE A 44 17.23 -14.59 2.67
C PHE A 44 18.07 -13.31 2.78
N GLU A 45 17.96 -12.41 1.81
CA GLU A 45 18.62 -11.10 1.83
C GLU A 45 17.91 -10.08 2.74
N LEU A 46 16.58 -10.03 2.68
CA LEU A 46 15.77 -8.98 3.32
C LEU A 46 15.24 -9.38 4.69
N ALA A 47 15.05 -10.68 4.96
CA ALA A 47 14.47 -11.14 6.21
C ALA A 47 15.45 -10.95 7.38
N PRO A 48 14.93 -10.59 8.57
CA PRO A 48 15.71 -10.58 9.80
C PRO A 48 16.42 -11.91 10.08
N GLU A 49 17.56 -11.85 10.79
CA GLU A 49 18.40 -13.02 11.07
C GLU A 49 17.64 -14.12 11.82
N GLU A 50 16.70 -13.73 12.66
CA GLU A 50 15.86 -14.63 13.46
C GLU A 50 14.97 -15.53 12.60
N LEU A 51 14.64 -15.12 11.37
CA LEU A 51 13.75 -15.84 10.47
C LEU A 51 14.50 -16.74 9.46
N ARG A 52 15.84 -16.64 9.38
CA ARG A 52 16.68 -17.26 8.34
C ARG A 52 17.78 -18.20 8.85
N SER A 53 17.71 -18.68 10.08
CA SER A 53 18.72 -19.61 10.62
C SER A 53 18.82 -20.91 9.80
N ASP A 54 20.00 -21.54 9.79
CA ASP A 54 20.25 -22.74 8.99
C ASP A 54 19.35 -23.94 9.39
N GLU A 55 19.01 -24.06 10.68
CA GLU A 55 18.05 -25.06 11.18
C GLU A 55 16.65 -24.88 10.58
N LEU A 56 16.26 -23.64 10.26
CA LEU A 56 14.98 -23.31 9.65
C LEU A 56 14.99 -23.59 8.14
N ARG A 57 16.17 -23.61 7.51
CA ARG A 57 16.32 -23.96 6.07
C ARG A 57 16.08 -25.45 5.84
N GLU A 58 16.41 -26.29 6.82
CA GLU A 58 16.20 -27.73 6.74
C GLU A 58 14.73 -28.13 6.94
N ASN A 59 13.92 -27.26 7.56
CA ASN A 59 12.49 -27.49 7.79
C ASN A 59 11.61 -26.64 6.85
N GLU A 60 11.18 -27.23 5.73
CA GLU A 60 10.36 -26.56 4.71
C GLU A 60 9.09 -25.91 5.25
N HIS A 61 8.40 -26.57 6.19
CA HIS A 61 7.18 -26.05 6.78
C HIS A 61 7.47 -24.80 7.62
N GLN A 62 8.50 -24.86 8.45
CA GLN A 62 8.90 -23.73 9.27
C GLN A 62 9.42 -22.56 8.42
N LEU A 63 10.16 -22.85 7.36
CA LEU A 63 10.58 -21.86 6.36
C LEU A 63 9.36 -21.16 5.75
N MET A 64 8.33 -21.91 5.36
CA MET A 64 7.11 -21.32 4.81
C MET A 64 6.39 -20.40 5.81
N LEU A 65 6.29 -20.81 7.08
CA LEU A 65 5.70 -19.97 8.13
C LEU A 65 6.47 -18.65 8.31
N ASN A 66 7.80 -18.71 8.27
CA ASN A 66 8.65 -17.52 8.39
C ASN A 66 8.53 -16.60 7.16
N ARG A 67 8.41 -17.18 5.97
CA ARG A 67 8.15 -16.40 4.74
C ARG A 67 6.81 -15.68 4.81
N LEU A 68 5.77 -16.36 5.28
CA LEU A 68 4.44 -15.77 5.45
C LEU A 68 4.43 -14.67 6.53
N SER A 69 5.13 -14.87 7.64
CA SER A 69 5.21 -13.87 8.71
C SER A 69 5.99 -12.63 8.27
N PHE A 70 7.10 -12.81 7.54
CA PHE A 70 7.87 -11.73 6.93
C PHE A 70 7.03 -10.93 5.93
N GLU A 71 6.33 -11.61 5.01
CA GLU A 71 5.46 -10.95 4.03
C GLU A 71 4.36 -10.13 4.72
N LEU A 72 3.73 -10.68 5.76
CA LEU A 72 2.72 -9.98 6.53
C LEU A 72 3.28 -8.70 7.18
N ALA A 73 4.46 -8.80 7.80
CA ALA A 73 5.13 -7.67 8.44
C ALA A 73 5.48 -6.58 7.41
N GLU A 74 6.01 -6.96 6.25
CA GLU A 74 6.34 -6.01 5.18
C GLU A 74 5.10 -5.31 4.62
N ARG A 75 4.01 -6.05 4.39
CA ARG A 75 2.74 -5.44 3.95
C ARG A 75 2.19 -4.46 4.98
N GLN A 76 2.27 -4.78 6.27
CA GLN A 76 1.85 -3.87 7.33
C GLN A 76 2.71 -2.61 7.37
N ARG A 77 4.04 -2.76 7.25
CA ARG A 77 4.99 -1.65 7.20
C ARG A 77 4.72 -0.72 6.02
N LEU A 78 4.50 -1.30 4.83
CA LEU A 78 4.20 -0.55 3.61
C LEU A 78 2.83 0.15 3.68
N ASP A 79 1.80 -0.49 4.23
CA ASP A 79 0.48 0.15 4.40
C ASP A 79 0.55 1.31 5.40
N ALA A 80 1.26 1.13 6.51
CA ALA A 80 1.51 2.22 7.47
C ALA A 80 2.23 3.39 6.80
N LYS A 81 3.28 3.11 6.01
CA LYS A 81 4.01 4.15 5.28
C LYS A 81 3.16 4.86 4.23
N ARG A 82 2.31 4.11 3.51
CA ARG A 82 1.36 4.66 2.55
C ARG A 82 0.36 5.60 3.21
N LYS A 83 -0.17 5.23 4.39
CA LYS A 83 -1.08 6.08 5.17
C LYS A 83 -0.39 7.37 5.61
N GLU A 84 0.82 7.28 6.15
CA GLU A 84 1.62 8.45 6.55
C GLU A 84 1.87 9.40 5.37
N LEU A 85 2.30 8.86 4.22
CA LEU A 85 2.57 9.66 3.02
C LEU A 85 1.28 10.30 2.45
N THR A 86 0.17 9.58 2.49
CA THR A 86 -1.15 10.12 2.06
C THR A 86 -1.54 11.32 2.92
N GLN A 87 -1.44 11.21 4.24
CA GLN A 87 -1.73 12.32 5.16
C GLN A 87 -0.82 13.53 4.93
N LYS A 88 0.48 13.29 4.75
CA LYS A 88 1.45 14.36 4.42
C LYS A 88 1.12 15.05 3.11
N LYS A 89 0.72 14.28 2.09
CA LYS A 89 0.29 14.83 0.80
C LYS A 89 -0.95 15.72 0.96
N GLU A 90 -1.95 15.26 1.70
CA GLU A 90 -3.19 16.02 1.93
C GLU A 90 -2.90 17.35 2.66
N GLU A 91 -2.06 17.33 3.68
CA GLU A 91 -1.65 18.53 4.42
C GLU A 91 -0.88 19.51 3.52
N LEU A 92 0.08 19.02 2.72
CA LEU A 92 0.81 19.86 1.77
C LEU A 92 -0.10 20.48 0.71
N VAL A 93 -1.08 19.71 0.21
CA VAL A 93 -2.06 20.24 -0.75
C VAL A 93 -2.91 21.34 -0.10
N LYS A 94 -3.34 21.16 1.15
CA LYS A 94 -4.09 22.17 1.90
C LYS A 94 -3.26 23.44 2.10
N GLN A 95 -1.99 23.31 2.52
CA GLN A 95 -1.08 24.44 2.67
C GLN A 95 -0.82 25.15 1.35
N SER A 96 -0.63 24.40 0.26
CA SER A 96 -0.44 24.97 -1.07
C SER A 96 -1.65 25.79 -1.51
N LYS A 97 -2.88 25.29 -1.29
CA LYS A 97 -4.11 26.02 -1.59
C LYS A 97 -4.26 27.28 -0.74
N ALA A 98 -3.95 27.20 0.56
CA ALA A 98 -3.99 28.36 1.45
C ALA A 98 -2.99 29.45 1.00
N LYS A 99 -1.75 29.07 0.68
CA LYS A 99 -0.72 29.98 0.18
C LYS A 99 -1.12 30.61 -1.16
N ALA A 100 -1.70 29.83 -2.08
CA ALA A 100 -2.22 30.35 -3.35
C ALA A 100 -3.31 31.41 -3.12
N ALA A 101 -4.29 31.12 -2.25
CA ALA A 101 -5.33 32.09 -1.92
C ALA A 101 -4.78 33.36 -1.25
N THR A 102 -3.77 33.24 -0.37
CA THR A 102 -3.08 34.41 0.20
C THR A 102 -2.35 35.21 -0.89
N MET A 103 -1.67 34.55 -1.81
CA MET A 103 -0.97 35.20 -2.93
C MET A 103 -1.95 35.97 -3.83
N ASP A 104 -3.10 35.38 -4.15
CA ASP A 104 -4.14 36.02 -4.96
C ASP A 104 -4.73 37.26 -4.26
N ASN A 105 -4.93 37.18 -2.94
CA ASN A 105 -5.37 38.33 -2.15
C ASN A 105 -4.31 39.44 -2.13
N VAL A 106 -3.04 39.11 -1.86
CA VAL A 106 -1.93 40.08 -1.88
C VAL A 106 -1.83 40.76 -3.25
N LYS A 107 -1.94 40.00 -4.34
CA LYS A 107 -1.96 40.55 -5.70
C LYS A 107 -3.09 41.56 -5.88
N THR A 108 -4.30 41.21 -5.45
CA THR A 108 -5.46 42.11 -5.52
C THR A 108 -5.24 43.41 -4.73
N GLN A 109 -4.65 43.34 -3.53
CA GLN A 109 -4.33 44.53 -2.73
C GLN A 109 -3.27 45.41 -3.40
N ILE A 110 -2.25 44.80 -4.04
CA ILE A 110 -1.23 45.53 -4.81
C ILE A 110 -1.86 46.24 -6.00
N ASP A 111 -2.77 45.60 -6.73
CA ASP A 111 -3.47 46.20 -7.87
C ASP A 111 -4.32 47.41 -7.44
N VAL A 112 -5.01 47.30 -6.29
CA VAL A 112 -5.77 48.41 -5.70
C VAL A 112 -4.85 49.56 -5.28
N LEU A 113 -3.71 49.25 -4.64
CA LEU A 113 -2.73 50.25 -4.23
C LEU A 113 -2.15 50.98 -5.44
N MET A 114 -1.77 50.26 -6.49
CA MET A 114 -1.25 50.83 -7.74
C MET A 114 -2.27 51.75 -8.41
N LYS A 115 -3.54 51.34 -8.47
CA LYS A 115 -4.62 52.17 -9.01
C LYS A 115 -4.80 53.45 -8.19
N THR A 116 -4.85 53.31 -6.87
CA THR A 116 -5.02 54.45 -5.96
C THR A 116 -3.84 55.43 -6.08
N ALA A 117 -2.60 54.93 -6.14
CA ALA A 117 -1.42 55.77 -6.34
C ALA A 117 -1.46 56.51 -7.68
N SER A 118 -1.88 55.84 -8.76
CA SER A 118 -2.05 56.47 -10.08
C SER A 118 -3.12 57.56 -10.06
N ASP A 119 -4.25 57.32 -9.39
CA ASP A 119 -5.33 58.31 -9.27
C ASP A 119 -4.90 59.52 -8.44
N VAL A 120 -4.13 59.32 -7.36
CA VAL A 120 -3.53 60.41 -6.57
C VAL A 120 -2.53 61.20 -7.41
N GLN A 121 -1.64 60.53 -8.15
CA GLN A 121 -0.67 61.18 -9.03
C GLN A 121 -1.36 62.12 -10.03
N LYS A 122 -2.41 61.65 -10.72
CA LYS A 122 -3.18 62.46 -11.66
C LYS A 122 -3.79 63.70 -10.99
N LYS A 123 -4.40 63.54 -9.81
CA LYS A 123 -4.97 64.68 -9.06
C LYS A 123 -3.92 65.71 -8.68
N VAL A 124 -2.72 65.27 -8.26
CA VAL A 124 -1.61 66.17 -7.93
C VAL A 124 -1.13 66.91 -9.18
N ASP A 125 -0.97 66.20 -10.31
CA ASP A 125 -0.55 66.82 -11.58
C ASP A 125 -1.55 67.87 -12.07
N ASP A 126 -2.86 67.58 -11.98
CA ASP A 126 -3.93 68.53 -12.32
C ASP A 126 -3.86 69.79 -11.42
N MET A 127 -3.65 69.61 -10.12
CA MET A 127 -3.51 70.75 -9.19
C MET A 127 -2.29 71.62 -9.51
N VAL A 128 -1.16 71.01 -9.89
CA VAL A 128 0.06 71.74 -10.26
C VAL A 128 -0.14 72.54 -11.56
N GLN A 129 -0.88 72.02 -12.54
CA GLN A 129 -1.16 72.72 -13.80
C GLN A 129 -2.13 73.90 -13.66
N THR A 130 -3.00 73.89 -12.63
CA THR A 130 -4.00 74.95 -12.42
C THR A 130 -3.50 76.21 -11.71
N ILE A 131 -2.23 76.28 -11.31
CA ILE A 131 -1.63 77.48 -10.69
C ILE A 131 -1.14 78.40 -11.82
N PRO A 132 -1.82 79.52 -12.11
CA PRO A 132 -1.31 80.50 -13.07
C PRO A 132 -0.16 81.27 -12.41
N VAL A 133 0.95 81.40 -13.13
CA VAL A 133 2.02 82.37 -12.80
C VAL A 133 1.51 83.79 -12.98
#